data_AF-A0A8K0G2G2-F1
#
_entry.id   AF-A0A8K0G2G2-F1
#
_cell.length_a   1.000
_cell.length_b   1.000
_cell.length_c   1.000
_cell.angle_alpha   90.00
_cell.angle_beta   90.00
_cell.angle_gamma   90.00
#
_symmetry.space_group_name_H-M   'P 1'
#
loop_
_entity.id
_entity.type
_entity.pdbx_description
1 polymer ?
#
loop_
_entity_poly.entity_id
_entity_poly.type
_entity_poly.pdbx_seq_one_letter_code
_entity_poly.pdbx_strand_id
1 'polypeptide(L)' 'ALAVSDAVYSSKWYSNNFSRLQAALLLMIQNSQNGITIKAGGLIVINAETIHDYVFQVLRVAWSACSLLRGLRKN' A
#
# COMPACT_ATOMS: atom_id res chain seq x y z
N ALA A 1 5.69 1.97 6.71
CA ALA A 1 6.15 3.37 6.66
C ALA A 1 6.53 3.89 8.05
N LEU A 2 5.80 3.48 9.09
CA LEU A 2 6.12 3.75 10.52
C LEU A 2 7.54 3.38 10.96
N ALA A 3 8.16 2.37 10.35
CA ALA A 3 9.53 1.97 10.68
C ALA A 3 10.57 3.10 10.49
N VAL A 4 10.35 3.98 9.50
CA VAL A 4 11.26 5.11 9.24
C VAL A 4 11.06 6.22 10.27
N SER A 5 9.81 6.59 10.57
CA SER A 5 9.54 7.58 11.62
C SER A 5 10.02 7.11 12.99
N ASP A 6 9.86 5.82 13.31
CA ASP A 6 10.30 5.24 14.59
C ASP A 6 11.82 5.21 14.71
N ALA A 7 12.52 4.89 13.61
CA ALA A 7 13.98 4.96 13.55
C ALA A 7 14.49 6.40 13.73
N VAL A 8 13.82 7.39 13.11
CA VAL A 8 14.20 8.79 13.29
C VAL A 8 13.88 9.27 14.71
N TYR A 9 12.73 8.89 15.28
CA TYR A 9 12.37 9.30 16.63
C TYR A 9 13.32 8.71 17.68
N SER A 10 13.68 7.43 17.54
CA SER A 10 14.64 6.75 18.41
C SER A 10 16.07 7.33 18.32
N SER A 11 16.42 8.00 17.22
CA SER A 11 17.70 8.72 17.08
C SER A 11 17.81 10.01 17.91
N LYS A 12 16.74 10.40 18.63
CA LYS A 12 16.67 11.65 19.43
C LYS A 12 16.99 12.91 18.60
N TRP A 13 16.44 12.97 17.39
CA TRP A 13 16.67 14.08 16.45
C TRP A 13 16.46 15.48 17.06
N TYR A 14 15.53 15.61 18.02
CA TYR A 14 15.21 16.85 18.72
C TYR A 14 16.29 17.34 19.70
N SER A 15 17.27 16.52 20.09
CA SER A 15 18.37 16.95 20.97
C SER A 15 19.60 17.45 20.21
N ASN A 16 19.60 17.43 18.88
CA ASN A 16 20.72 17.91 18.07
C ASN A 16 20.72 19.44 17.90
N ASN A 17 21.88 20.09 18.04
CA ASN A 17 22.03 21.54 17.84
C ASN A 17 22.05 21.98 16.35
N PHE A 18 21.94 21.03 15.42
CA PHE A 18 21.96 21.30 13.97
C PHE A 18 20.55 21.58 13.45
N SER A 19 20.17 22.86 13.41
CA SER A 19 18.82 23.31 12.99
C SER A 19 18.39 22.79 11.62
N ARG A 20 19.30 22.77 10.64
CA ARG A 20 19.02 22.24 9.29
C ARG A 20 18.73 20.74 9.30
N LEU A 21 19.46 19.97 10.11
CA LEU A 21 19.30 18.53 10.23
C LEU A 21 17.98 18.20 10.93
N GLN A 22 17.60 18.94 11.97
CA GLN A 22 16.29 18.79 12.62
C GLN A 22 15.13 19.02 11.65
N ALA A 23 15.19 20.10 10.85
CA ALA A 23 14.17 20.38 9.84
C ALA A 23 14.06 19.25 8.80
N ALA A 24 15.19 18.72 8.33
CA ALA A 24 15.20 17.60 7.39
C ALA A 24 14.62 16.31 7.99
N LEU A 25 14.94 16.00 9.26
CA LEU A 25 14.42 14.84 9.96
C LEU A 25 12.91 14.97 10.26
N LEU A 26 12.44 16.18 10.58
CA LEU A 26 11.02 16.46 10.73
C LEU A 26 10.27 16.23 9.40
N LEU A 27 10.81 16.73 8.28
CA LEU A 27 10.27 16.46 6.95
C LEU A 27 10.26 14.97 6.63
N MET A 28 11.32 14.24 6.99
CA MET A 28 11.39 12.79 6.79
C MET A 28 10.30 12.05 7.59
N ILE A 29 10.07 12.44 8.84
CA ILE A 29 8.96 11.90 9.66
C ILE A 29 7.63 12.20 8.98
N GLN A 30 7.37 13.45 8.59
CA GLN A 30 6.11 13.85 7.94
C GLN A 30 5.88 13.07 6.63
N ASN A 31 6.90 12.97 5.78
CA ASN A 31 6.79 12.27 4.50
C ASN A 31 6.62 10.75 4.69
N SER A 32 7.23 10.16 5.72
CA SER A 32 7.10 8.74 6.02
C SER A 32 5.70 8.34 6.50
N GLN A 33 4.85 9.28 6.89
CA GLN A 33 3.45 8.99 7.22
C GLN A 33 2.68 8.52 5.99
N ASN A 34 3.06 9.00 4.80
CA ASN A 34 2.54 8.53 3.54
C ASN A 34 3.34 7.29 3.11
N GLY A 35 2.71 6.12 3.14
CA GLY A 35 3.35 4.88 2.68
C GLY A 35 3.79 4.97 1.22
N ILE A 36 4.92 4.33 0.90
CA ILE A 36 5.35 4.14 -0.50
C ILE A 36 4.30 3.24 -1.15
N THR A 37 3.41 3.85 -1.93
CA THR A 37 2.35 3.13 -2.65
C THR A 37 2.82 2.92 -4.08
N ILE A 38 3.19 1.68 -4.41
CA ILE A 38 3.47 1.31 -5.78
C ILE A 38 2.11 1.13 -6.46
N LYS A 39 1.88 1.81 -7.59
CA LYS A 39 0.65 1.66 -8.37
C LYS A 39 0.92 0.85 -9.64
N ALA A 40 0.22 -0.26 -9.83
CA ALA A 40 0.20 -0.99 -11.09
C ALA A 40 -0.57 -0.18 -12.14
N GLY A 41 0.14 0.30 -13.17
CA GLY A 41 -0.45 1.08 -14.27
C GLY A 41 -1.14 2.38 -13.83
N GLY A 42 -0.84 2.90 -12.63
CA GLY A 42 -1.53 4.05 -12.03
C GLY A 42 -2.93 3.77 -11.49
N LEU A 43 -3.47 2.56 -11.68
CA LEU A 43 -4.86 2.21 -11.37
C LEU A 43 -5.00 1.49 -10.02
N ILE A 44 -4.08 0.58 -9.72
CA ILE A 44 -4.21 -0.32 -8.57
C ILE A 44 -3.02 -0.10 -7.63
N VAL A 45 -3.29 0.26 -6.38
CA VAL A 45 -2.25 0.24 -5.34
C VAL A 45 -1.88 -1.21 -5.06
N ILE A 46 -0.61 -1.54 -5.27
CA ILE A 46 -0.06 -2.87 -5.02
C ILE A 46 0.25 -2.98 -3.53
N ASN A 47 -0.63 -3.66 -2.81
CA ASN A 47 -0.45 -4.11 -1.44
C ASN A 47 -0.84 -5.60 -1.38
N ALA A 48 -0.34 -6.35 -0.41
CA ALA A 48 -0.68 -7.77 -0.28
C ALA A 48 -2.20 -7.97 -0.12
N GLU A 49 -2.83 -7.11 0.70
CA GLU A 49 -4.28 -7.11 0.90
C GLU A 49 -5.04 -6.81 -0.38
N THR A 50 -4.65 -5.76 -1.11
CA THR A 50 -5.34 -5.38 -2.34
C THR A 50 -5.20 -6.46 -3.40
N ILE A 51 -4.01 -7.04 -3.58
CA ILE A 51 -3.81 -8.17 -4.51
C ILE A 51 -4.75 -9.33 -4.16
N HIS A 52 -4.81 -9.71 -2.89
CA HIS A 52 -5.67 -10.80 -2.42
C HIS A 52 -7.15 -10.52 -2.77
N ASP A 53 -7.63 -9.32 -2.46
CA ASP A 53 -9.01 -8.93 -2.70
C ASP A 53 -9.37 -8.90 -4.19
N TYR A 54 -8.49 -8.34 -5.03
CA TYR A 54 -8.70 -8.30 -6.48
C TYR A 54 -8.72 -9.70 -7.09
N VAL A 55 -7.78 -10.57 -6.72
CA VAL A 55 -7.74 -11.94 -7.24
C VAL A 55 -9.02 -12.69 -6.89
N PHE A 56 -9.49 -12.56 -5.66
CA PHE A 56 -10.72 -13.21 -5.22
C PHE A 56 -11.96 -12.67 -5.94
N GLN A 57 -12.05 -11.36 -6.16
CA GLN A 57 -13.13 -10.74 -6.92
C GLN A 57 -13.16 -11.24 -8.37
N VAL A 58 -12.00 -11.28 -9.04
CA VAL A 58 -11.87 -11.77 -10.41
C VAL A 58 -12.28 -13.23 -10.52
N LEU A 59 -11.81 -14.08 -9.60
CA LEU A 59 -12.18 -15.50 -9.57
C LEU A 59 -13.67 -15.71 -9.36
N ARG A 60 -14.31 -14.94 -8.46
CA ARG A 60 -15.76 -14.99 -8.25
C ARG A 60 -16.54 -14.68 -9.52
N VAL A 61 -16.18 -13.59 -10.22
CA VAL A 61 -16.84 -13.18 -11.47
C VAL A 61 -16.62 -14.19 -12.59
N ALA A 62 -15.40 -14.71 -12.72
CA ALA A 62 -15.09 -15.74 -13.71
C ALA A 62 -15.90 -17.03 -13.46
N TRP A 63 -16.03 -17.43 -12.18
CA TRP A 63 -16.78 -18.62 -11.80
C TRP A 63 -18.28 -18.46 -12.05
N SER A 64 -18.87 -17.32 -11.68
CA SER A 64 -20.28 -17.05 -11.95
C SER A 64 -20.57 -16.99 -13.45
N ALA A 65 -19.73 -16.31 -14.25
CA ALA A 65 -19.83 -16.32 -15.71
C ALA A 65 -19.76 -17.74 -16.28
N CYS A 66 -18.80 -18.56 -15.83
CA CYS A 66 -18.67 -19.95 -16.28
C CYS A 66 -19.89 -20.81 -15.89
N SER A 67 -20.46 -20.62 -14.70
CA SER A 67 -21.64 -21.35 -14.26
C SER A 67 -22.87 -21.03 -15.11
N LEU A 68 -23.05 -19.76 -15.49
CA LEU A 68 -24.13 -19.32 -16.37
C LEU A 68 -23.99 -19.92 -17.77
N LEU A 69 -22.78 -19.86 -18.34
CA LEU A 69 -22.50 -20.47 -19.65
C LEU A 69 -22.72 -21.99 -19.62
N ARG A 70 -22.34 -22.68 -18.54
CA ARG A 70 -22.62 -24.11 -18.38
C ARG A 70 -24.11 -24.41 -18.24
N GLY A 71 -24.88 -23.52 -17.63
CA GLY A 71 -26.34 -23.63 -17.55
C GLY A 71 -26.99 -23.48 -18.92
N LEU A 72 -26.59 -22.45 -19.68
CA LEU A 72 -27.08 -22.21 -21.05
C LEU A 72 -26.69 -23.30 -22.04
N ARG A 73 -25.56 -23.99 -21.85
CA ARG A 73 -25.12 -25.10 -22.70
C ARG A 73 -25.92 -26.39 -22.49
N LYS A 74 -26.60 -26.54 -21.35
CA LYS A 74 -27.32 -27.78 -20.97
C LYS A 74 -28.81 -27.76 -21.34
N ASN A 75 -29.35 -26.61 -21.75
CA ASN A 75 -30.67 -26.46 -22.35
C ASN A 75 -30.55 -26.52 -23.87
#